data_AF-C5LUM2-F1
#
_entry.id   AF-C5LUM2-F1
#
_cell.length_a   1.000
_cell.length_b   1.000
_cell.length_c   1.000
_cell.angle_alpha   90.00
_cell.angle_beta   90.00
_cell.angle_gamma   90.00
#
_symmetry.space_group_name_H-M   'P 1'
#
loop_
_entity.id
_entity.type
_entity.pdbx_description
1 polymer ?
#
loop_
_entity_poly.entity_id
_entity_poly.type
_entity_poly.pdbx_seq_one_letter_code
_entity_poly.pdbx_strand_id
1 'polypeptide(L)'
;MSTVIDTGATGILMSESYRNKLLKDLQSTATKPVKFQPYNDVFEINCADRQSLQPVTLFMRGAGGQSVPLEIPQEHYIRLYGRHCLLFFGLTDIDTWSIGNLVLPGRYLLFDYQENKIGFAKTK
;
A
#
# COMPACT_ATOMS: atom_id res chain seq x y z
N MET A 1 -4.97 1.00 -17.41
CA MET A 1 -4.43 0.69 -16.08
C MET A 1 -4.75 -0.73 -15.65
N SER A 2 -3.71 -1.53 -15.47
CA SER A 2 -3.81 -2.89 -14.89
C SER A 2 -3.27 -2.91 -13.45
N THR A 3 -3.53 -3.98 -12.71
CA THR A 3 -3.02 -4.16 -11.34
C THR A 3 -2.47 -5.57 -11.20
N VAL A 4 -1.27 -5.71 -10.65
CA VAL A 4 -0.63 -7.00 -10.38
C VAL A 4 -0.34 -7.16 -8.90
N ILE A 5 -0.40 -8.40 -8.41
CA ILE A 5 0.15 -8.76 -7.11
C ILE A 5 1.58 -9.24 -7.35
N ASP A 6 2.55 -8.54 -6.77
CA ASP A 6 3.97 -8.72 -7.07
C ASP A 6 4.73 -9.00 -5.78
N THR A 7 4.97 -10.27 -5.47
CA THR A 7 5.68 -10.66 -4.25
C THR A 7 7.16 -10.23 -4.24
N GLY A 8 7.72 -9.81 -5.38
CA GLY A 8 9.06 -9.24 -5.49
C GLY A 8 9.13 -7.74 -5.18
N ALA A 9 8.02 -7.03 -5.21
CA ALA A 9 7.96 -5.61 -4.87
C ALA A 9 7.91 -5.40 -3.35
N THR A 10 8.73 -4.47 -2.85
CA THR A 10 8.84 -4.16 -1.42
C THR A 10 7.74 -3.21 -0.92
N GLY A 11 7.11 -2.45 -1.81
CA GLY A 11 6.08 -1.46 -1.52
C GLY A 11 4.87 -1.60 -2.43
N ILE A 12 4.03 -0.56 -2.50
CA ILE A 12 3.07 -0.41 -3.60
C ILE A 12 3.66 0.58 -4.60
N LEU A 13 3.78 0.15 -5.85
CA LEU A 13 4.24 1.00 -6.94
C LEU A 13 3.04 1.44 -7.77
N MET A 14 2.91 2.74 -7.98
CA MET A 14 1.81 3.35 -8.74
C MET A 14 2.32 4.58 -9.50
N SER A 15 1.52 5.08 -10.45
CA SER A 15 1.88 6.33 -11.12
C SER A 15 1.84 7.52 -10.16
N GLU A 16 2.57 8.57 -10.51
CA GLU A 16 2.75 9.74 -9.64
C GLU A 16 1.43 10.39 -9.21
N SER A 17 0.45 10.49 -10.11
CA SER A 17 -0.85 11.10 -9.82
C SER A 17 -1.58 10.37 -8.69
N TYR A 18 -1.55 9.03 -8.69
CA TYR A 18 -2.16 8.22 -7.65
C TYR A 18 -1.38 8.27 -6.34
N ARG A 19 -0.04 8.21 -6.39
CA ARG A 19 0.81 8.33 -5.20
C ARG A 19 0.56 9.67 -4.50
N ASN A 20 0.57 10.76 -5.26
CA ASN A 20 0.38 12.10 -4.70
C ASN A 20 -1.02 12.27 -4.10
N LYS A 21 -2.05 11.70 -4.74
CA LYS A 21 -3.41 11.67 -4.18
C LYS A 21 -3.45 10.88 -2.86
N LEU A 22 -2.90 9.66 -2.84
CA LEU A 22 -2.83 8.83 -1.64
C LEU A 22 -2.12 9.54 -0.48
N LEU A 23 -0.98 10.16 -0.76
CA LEU A 23 -0.21 10.90 0.25
C LEU A 23 -1.01 12.08 0.81
N LYS A 24 -1.70 12.83 -0.07
CA LYS A 24 -2.57 13.94 0.36
C LYS A 24 -3.74 13.44 1.23
N ASP A 25 -4.38 12.34 0.83
CA ASP A 25 -5.48 11.73 1.57
C ASP A 25 -4.99 11.27 2.96
N LEU A 26 -3.83 10.60 3.01
CA LEU A 26 -3.18 10.19 4.27
C LEU A 26 -2.83 11.36 5.18
N GLN A 27 -2.28 12.46 4.65
CA GLN A 27 -2.00 13.66 5.44
C GLN A 27 -3.29 14.30 5.97
N SER A 28 -4.36 14.34 5.16
CA SER A 28 -5.64 14.97 5.54
C SER A 28 -6.42 14.17 6.59
N THR A 29 -6.21 12.86 6.65
CA THR A 29 -6.89 11.94 7.57
C THR A 29 -6.06 11.62 8.81
N ALA A 30 -4.85 12.18 8.92
CA ALA A 30 -3.99 11.96 10.07
C ALA A 30 -4.59 12.58 11.35
N THR A 31 -4.44 11.90 12.49
CA THR A 31 -4.98 12.38 13.78
C THR A 31 -4.27 13.63 14.31
N LYS A 32 -3.07 13.90 13.80
CA LYS A 32 -2.33 15.15 14.02
C LYS A 32 -1.54 15.47 12.74
N PRO A 33 -1.09 16.73 12.54
CA PRO A 33 -0.32 17.09 11.35
C PRO A 33 0.95 16.25 11.21
N VAL A 34 1.15 15.64 10.03
CA VAL A 34 2.37 14.89 9.69
C VAL A 34 2.99 15.49 8.43
N LYS A 35 4.28 15.82 8.52
CA LYS A 35 5.04 16.34 7.38
C LYS A 35 5.70 15.20 6.62
N PHE A 36 5.38 15.09 5.33
CA PHE A 36 6.03 14.14 4.43
C PHE A 36 7.20 14.84 3.74
N GLN A 37 8.37 14.22 3.77
CA GLN A 37 9.59 14.75 3.17
C GLN A 37 10.09 13.78 2.10
N PRO A 38 10.45 14.25 0.89
CA PRO A 38 11.04 13.35 -0.11
C PRO A 38 12.30 12.67 0.42
N TYR A 39 12.43 11.37 0.18
CA TYR A 39 13.60 10.56 0.53
C TYR A 39 13.85 9.53 -0.58
N ASN A 40 14.83 9.80 -1.47
CA ASN A 40 15.02 9.05 -2.71
C ASN A 40 13.68 8.92 -3.47
N ASP A 41 13.27 7.70 -3.84
CA ASP A 41 12.03 7.43 -4.59
C ASP A 41 10.78 7.27 -3.70
N VAL A 42 10.91 7.51 -2.39
CA VAL A 42 9.86 7.38 -1.38
C VAL A 42 9.72 8.66 -0.54
N PHE A 43 8.90 8.60 0.52
CA PHE A 43 8.73 9.70 1.47
C PHE A 43 9.10 9.27 2.88
N GLU A 44 9.76 10.15 3.61
CA GLU A 44 10.05 10.04 5.03
C GLU A 44 9.06 10.86 5.86
N ILE A 45 8.76 10.34 7.05
CA ILE A 45 8.06 11.05 8.12
C ILE A 45 8.89 11.05 9.40
N ASN A 46 8.56 11.94 10.34
CA ASN A 46 9.09 11.81 11.69
C ASN A 46 8.55 10.52 12.33
N CYS A 47 9.44 9.66 12.82
CA CYS A 47 9.07 8.41 13.47
C CYS A 47 8.14 8.58 14.69
N ALA A 48 8.21 9.71 15.40
CA ALA A 48 7.30 10.01 16.51
C ALA A 48 5.85 10.27 16.06
N ASP A 49 5.64 10.55 14.77
CA ASP A 49 4.35 10.85 14.18
C ASP A 49 3.72 9.67 13.47
N ARG A 50 4.42 8.51 13.42
CA ARG A 50 3.96 7.31 12.70
C ARG A 50 2.53 6.95 13.06
N GLN A 51 2.21 6.91 14.35
CA GLN A 51 0.92 6.48 14.92
C GLN A 51 -0.26 7.38 14.54
N SER A 52 0.01 8.53 13.94
CA SER A 52 -1.04 9.45 13.53
C SER A 52 -1.62 9.16 12.15
N LEU A 53 -0.94 8.34 11.32
CA LEU A 53 -1.45 7.97 10.00
C LEU A 53 -2.49 6.84 10.09
N GLN A 54 -3.47 6.83 9.20
CA GLN A 54 -4.53 5.82 9.19
C GLN A 54 -4.16 4.58 8.36
N PRO A 55 -4.74 3.40 8.62
CA PRO A 55 -4.65 2.27 7.69
C PRO A 55 -5.07 2.68 6.27
N VAL A 56 -4.46 2.08 5.24
CA VAL A 56 -4.83 2.30 3.84
C VAL A 56 -5.69 1.15 3.36
N THR A 57 -6.85 1.43 2.78
CA THR A 57 -7.71 0.37 2.21
C THR A 57 -7.73 0.46 0.69
N LEU A 58 -7.32 -0.62 0.03
CA LEU A 58 -7.48 -0.79 -1.41
C LEU A 58 -8.78 -1.56 -1.69
N PHE A 59 -9.64 -1.01 -2.53
CA PHE A 59 -10.90 -1.65 -2.91
C PHE A 59 -10.74 -2.37 -4.24
N MET A 60 -10.61 -3.70 -4.19
CA MET A 60 -10.44 -4.54 -5.37
C MET A 60 -11.79 -4.97 -5.92
N ARG A 61 -11.88 -5.18 -7.24
CA ARG A 61 -13.07 -5.75 -7.88
C ARG A 61 -13.11 -7.26 -7.65
N GLY A 62 -14.08 -7.72 -6.88
CA GLY A 62 -14.38 -9.13 -6.65
C GLY A 62 -15.37 -9.71 -7.67
N ALA A 63 -15.67 -10.99 -7.49
CA ALA A 63 -16.66 -11.72 -8.28
C ALA A 63 -18.04 -11.02 -8.23
N GLY A 64 -18.74 -10.99 -9.36
CA GLY A 64 -20.04 -10.30 -9.46
C GLY A 64 -19.99 -8.78 -9.27
N GLY A 65 -18.79 -8.16 -9.31
CA GLY A 65 -18.62 -6.72 -9.13
C GLY A 65 -18.62 -6.25 -7.66
N GLN A 66 -18.59 -7.18 -6.70
CA GLN A 66 -18.48 -6.84 -5.28
C GLN A 66 -17.14 -6.14 -4.99
N SER A 67 -17.14 -5.22 -4.03
CA SER A 67 -15.91 -4.59 -3.56
C SER A 67 -15.24 -5.47 -2.50
N VAL A 68 -13.97 -5.81 -2.72
CA VAL A 68 -13.16 -6.61 -1.78
C VAL A 68 -12.14 -5.66 -1.12
N PRO A 69 -12.33 -5.30 0.16
CA PRO A 69 -11.42 -4.40 0.85
C PRO A 69 -10.14 -5.12 1.27
N LEU A 70 -8.99 -4.56 0.88
CA LEU A 70 -7.66 -4.96 1.33
C LEU A 70 -7.09 -3.85 2.21
N GLU A 71 -7.29 -3.99 3.52
CA GLU A 71 -6.74 -3.06 4.51
C GLU A 71 -5.24 -3.30 4.72
N ILE A 72 -4.47 -2.22 4.75
CA ILE A 72 -3.04 -2.22 4.95
C ILE A 72 -2.79 -1.47 6.24
N PRO A 73 -2.47 -2.17 7.33
CA PRO A 73 -2.12 -1.55 8.59
C PRO A 73 -0.95 -0.57 8.43
N GLN A 74 -0.93 0.43 9.31
CA GLN A 74 0.08 1.48 9.31
C GLN A 74 1.51 0.91 9.35
N GLU A 75 1.75 -0.03 10.22
CA GLU A 75 3.03 -0.71 10.43
C GLU A 75 3.52 -1.50 9.19
N HIS A 76 2.64 -1.76 8.23
CA HIS A 76 3.05 -2.41 6.98
C HIS A 76 3.60 -1.40 5.99
N TYR A 77 2.89 -0.30 5.74
CA TYR A 77 3.34 0.69 4.75
C TYR A 77 4.33 1.71 5.31
N ILE A 78 4.51 1.80 6.63
CA ILE A 78 5.59 2.56 7.28
C ILE A 78 6.70 1.59 7.70
N ARG A 79 7.88 1.69 7.08
CA ARG A 79 9.05 0.85 7.42
C ARG A 79 10.11 1.66 8.15
N LEU A 80 10.69 1.03 9.16
CA LEU A 80 11.82 1.58 9.92
C LEU A 80 13.14 1.11 9.30
N TYR A 81 13.98 2.05 8.90
CA TYR A 81 15.36 1.79 8.46
C TYR A 81 16.33 2.62 9.32
N GLY A 82 16.87 1.98 10.36
CA GLY A 82 17.64 2.68 11.38
C GLY A 82 16.80 3.76 12.06
N ARG A 83 17.14 5.03 11.82
CA ARG A 83 16.42 6.20 12.36
C ARG A 83 15.31 6.75 11.44
N HIS A 84 15.17 6.18 10.24
CA HIS A 84 14.27 6.69 9.21
C HIS A 84 12.94 5.94 9.24
N CYS A 85 11.83 6.68 9.14
CA CYS A 85 10.48 6.12 8.97
C CYS A 85 9.96 6.44 7.58
N LEU A 86 9.97 5.44 6.71
CA LEU A 86 9.74 5.58 5.28
C LEU A 86 8.36 5.03 4.89
N LEU A 87 7.64 5.77 4.06
CA LEU A 87 6.36 5.38 3.46
C LEU A 87 6.62 4.61 2.16
N PHE A 88 6.23 3.34 2.11
CA PHE A 88 6.53 2.44 0.99
C PHE A 88 5.52 2.55 -0.16
N PHE A 89 5.28 3.77 -0.61
CA PHE A 89 4.50 4.10 -1.81
C PHE A 89 5.45 4.64 -2.89
N GLY A 90 5.91 3.76 -3.76
CA GLY A 90 6.88 4.07 -4.81
C GLY A 90 6.24 4.45 -6.14
N LEU A 91 7.08 4.88 -7.07
CA LEU A 91 6.68 5.15 -8.46
C LEU A 91 6.91 3.93 -9.35
N THR A 92 6.13 3.88 -10.43
CA THR A 92 6.38 3.02 -11.58
C THR A 92 6.08 3.80 -12.85
N ASP A 93 6.92 3.62 -13.86
CA ASP A 93 6.80 4.27 -15.17
C ASP A 93 5.80 3.56 -16.09
N ILE A 94 5.28 2.42 -15.65
CA ILE A 94 4.33 1.59 -16.38
C ILE A 94 2.92 1.93 -15.90
N ASP A 95 1.91 1.91 -16.80
CA ASP A 95 0.48 2.07 -16.47
C ASP A 95 -0.10 0.83 -15.74
N THR A 96 0.60 0.37 -14.71
CA THR A 96 0.28 -0.82 -13.92
C THR A 96 0.60 -0.56 -12.47
N TRP A 97 -0.38 -0.78 -11.59
CA TRP A 97 -0.13 -0.82 -10.16
C TRP A 97 0.51 -2.14 -9.78
N SER A 98 1.63 -2.09 -9.07
CA SER A 98 2.25 -3.27 -8.47
C SER A 98 1.97 -3.25 -6.96
N ILE A 99 1.14 -4.20 -6.51
CA ILE A 99 0.82 -4.38 -5.09
C ILE A 99 1.80 -5.38 -4.52
N GLY A 100 2.81 -4.86 -3.82
CA GLY A 100 3.89 -5.65 -3.24
C GLY A 100 3.60 -6.23 -1.87
N ASN A 101 4.67 -6.61 -1.18
CA ASN A 101 4.66 -7.33 0.09
C ASN A 101 4.04 -6.56 1.29
N LEU A 102 3.49 -5.36 1.10
CA LEU A 102 2.81 -4.62 2.16
C LEU A 102 1.44 -5.23 2.51
N VAL A 103 0.78 -5.85 1.52
CA VAL A 103 -0.58 -6.38 1.68
C VAL A 103 -0.59 -7.85 2.13
N LEU A 104 0.54 -8.54 2.03
CA LEU A 104 0.65 -9.98 2.22
C LEU A 104 0.70 -10.43 3.70
N PRO A 105 1.34 -9.70 4.64
CA PRO A 105 1.41 -10.16 6.02
C PRO A 105 0.01 -10.30 6.63
N GLY A 106 -0.21 -11.42 7.33
CA GLY A 106 -1.52 -11.77 7.90
C GLY A 106 -2.53 -12.28 6.86
N ARG A 107 -2.10 -12.59 5.62
CA ARG A 107 -2.98 -13.06 4.56
C ARG A 107 -2.46 -14.29 3.83
N TYR A 108 -3.39 -15.15 3.47
CA TYR A 108 -3.20 -16.23 2.52
C TYR A 108 -3.65 -15.75 1.14
N LEU A 109 -2.82 -15.98 0.13
CA LEU A 109 -3.10 -15.66 -1.26
C LEU A 109 -3.24 -16.93 -2.06
N LEU A 110 -4.32 -17.04 -2.83
CA LEU A 110 -4.54 -18.11 -3.78
C LEU A 110 -4.53 -17.54 -5.19
N PHE A 111 -3.55 -17.94 -5.99
CA PHE A 111 -3.55 -17.69 -7.43
C PHE A 111 -4.26 -18.88 -8.11
N ASP A 112 -5.56 -18.73 -8.34
CA ASP A 112 -6.38 -19.78 -8.96
C ASP A 112 -6.44 -19.54 -10.47
N TYR A 113 -5.50 -20.18 -11.18
CA TYR A 113 -5.41 -20.08 -12.63
C TYR A 113 -6.61 -20.71 -13.34
N GLN A 114 -7.15 -21.81 -12.81
CA GLN A 114 -8.28 -22.53 -13.42
C GLN A 114 -9.52 -21.63 -13.48
N GLU A 115 -9.72 -20.83 -12.45
CA GLU A 115 -10.87 -19.93 -12.31
C GLU A 115 -10.54 -18.46 -12.64
N ASN A 116 -9.32 -18.18 -13.14
CA ASN A 116 -8.81 -16.85 -13.48
C ASN A 116 -9.07 -15.79 -12.38
N LYS A 117 -8.76 -16.13 -11.13
CA LYS A 117 -9.02 -15.27 -9.96
C LYS A 117 -7.89 -15.31 -8.94
N ILE A 118 -7.82 -14.26 -8.14
CA ILE A 118 -6.94 -14.19 -6.97
C ILE A 118 -7.82 -14.16 -5.72
N GLY A 119 -7.60 -15.12 -4.82
CA GLY A 119 -8.27 -15.19 -3.52
C GLY A 119 -7.40 -14.59 -2.42
N PHE A 120 -8.04 -13.84 -1.51
CA PHE A 120 -7.41 -13.32 -0.30
C PHE A 120 -8.19 -13.82 0.92
N ALA A 121 -7.48 -14.34 1.92
CA ALA A 121 -8.06 -14.71 3.21
C ALA A 121 -7.15 -14.21 4.34
N LYS A 122 -7.73 -13.83 5.48
CA LYS A 122 -6.95 -13.55 6.69
C LYS A 122 -6.35 -14.86 7.23
N THR A 123 -5.07 -14.86 7.59
CA THR A 123 -4.47 -15.98 8.32
C THR A 123 -4.76 -15.84 9.81
N LYS A 124 -4.79 -16.97 10.52
CA LYS A 124 -4.88 -17.01 11.98
C LYS A 124 -3.54 -16.66 12.62
#